data_AF-A0A1F5SC38-F1
#
_entry.id   AF-A0A1F5SC38-F1
#
_cell.length_a   1.000
_cell.length_b   1.000
_cell.length_c   1.000
_cell.angle_alpha   90.00
_cell.angle_beta   90.00
_cell.angle_gamma   90.00
#
_symmetry.space_group_name_H-M   'P 1'
#
loop_
_entity.id
_entity.type
_entity.pdbx_description
1 polymer ?
#
loop_
_entity_poly.entity_id
_entity_poly.type
_entity_poly.pdbx_seq_one_letter_code
_entity_poly.pdbx_strand_id
1 'polypeptide(L)'
;MTISQTLKFATDKLSAKKIKLPLLEAEILLSSILKKPREFLLTHPEYNLTAEQVSRSKFQISCRLKGAPIAYLTGHKEFYGLNFKVNKNVLIPRPETELMVNEALKLIMRDPLPMTLLDIGTGSGCIIISLVKNIISKFPSPADVSNFEFLATDISKSTLSIAKQNAKLHGLNKIKFIHADLLSPSVKSKIENLRQRRPARRQAGISAQGGPASGWRDKLWRRKSKIFLANLPYGWKAWKNNCSLDTIGLKFEPEQALFTGENGLELYKKLFRQIKNLAIQPAACHILCEFDPRQTAKIKQLIKQELPWAECQIKKDLAGLNRLAIVRYCRRMPHSAAVPSPLPLNNHNQ
;
A
#
# COMPACT_ATOMS: atom_id res chain seq x y z
N MET A 1 -24.63 -22.61 -25.29
CA MET A 1 -23.24 -22.45 -25.74
C MET A 1 -22.36 -23.23 -24.79
N THR A 2 -21.41 -24.00 -25.31
CA THR A 2 -20.41 -24.70 -24.48
C THR A 2 -19.29 -23.76 -24.04
N ILE A 3 -18.43 -24.21 -23.12
CA ILE A 3 -17.20 -23.50 -22.74
C ILE A 3 -16.36 -23.18 -23.98
N SER A 4 -16.08 -24.20 -24.82
CA SER A 4 -15.27 -24.03 -26.04
C SER A 4 -15.86 -22.99 -27.00
N GLN A 5 -17.19 -23.05 -27.25
CA GLN A 5 -17.87 -22.07 -28.10
C GLN A 5 -17.80 -20.65 -27.52
N THR A 6 -17.91 -20.51 -26.20
CA THR A 6 -17.87 -19.23 -25.50
C THR A 6 -16.47 -18.62 -25.51
N LEU A 7 -15.44 -19.43 -25.27
CA LEU A 7 -14.04 -19.01 -25.33
C LEU A 7 -13.64 -18.60 -26.75
N LYS A 8 -14.06 -19.36 -27.77
CA LYS A 8 -13.83 -18.99 -29.18
C LYS A 8 -14.46 -17.63 -29.49
N PHE A 9 -15.75 -17.47 -29.19
CA PHE A 9 -16.45 -16.19 -29.38
C PHE A 9 -15.75 -15.01 -28.69
N ALA A 10 -15.35 -15.18 -27.42
CA ALA A 10 -14.68 -14.14 -26.66
C ALA A 10 -13.30 -13.79 -27.23
N THR A 11 -12.51 -14.82 -27.55
CA THR A 11 -11.15 -14.67 -28.10
C THR A 11 -11.17 -13.97 -29.44
N ASP A 12 -12.09 -14.33 -30.34
CA ASP A 12 -12.23 -13.69 -31.65
C ASP A 12 -12.55 -12.20 -31.51
N LYS A 13 -13.49 -11.86 -30.61
CA LYS A 13 -13.88 -10.46 -30.35
C LYS A 13 -12.74 -9.64 -29.74
N LEU A 14 -12.03 -10.19 -28.76
CA LEU A 14 -10.90 -9.50 -28.11
C LEU A 14 -9.71 -9.34 -29.05
N SER A 15 -9.44 -10.34 -29.89
CA SER A 15 -8.38 -10.31 -30.91
C SER A 15 -8.63 -9.22 -31.95
N ALA A 16 -9.88 -9.04 -32.39
CA ALA A 16 -10.26 -7.97 -33.32
C ALA A 16 -9.95 -6.56 -32.79
N LYS A 17 -9.90 -6.37 -31.46
CA LYS A 17 -9.52 -5.10 -30.80
C LYS A 17 -8.03 -4.99 -30.47
N LYS A 18 -7.20 -5.96 -30.91
CA LYS A 18 -5.75 -6.04 -30.63
C LYS A 18 -5.43 -6.07 -29.14
N ILE A 19 -6.27 -6.72 -28.33
CA ILE A 19 -5.95 -7.00 -26.92
C ILE A 19 -4.74 -7.94 -26.86
N LYS A 20 -3.77 -7.65 -25.99
CA LYS A 20 -2.48 -8.38 -25.96
C LYS A 20 -2.61 -9.89 -25.72
N LEU A 21 -3.50 -10.30 -24.81
CA LEU A 21 -3.65 -11.70 -24.39
C LEU A 21 -5.14 -12.12 -24.43
N PRO A 22 -5.74 -12.25 -25.62
CA PRO A 22 -7.19 -12.37 -25.77
C PRO A 22 -7.75 -13.67 -25.17
N LEU A 23 -7.07 -14.81 -25.37
CA LEU A 23 -7.49 -16.10 -24.82
C LEU A 23 -7.43 -16.09 -23.28
N LEU A 24 -6.32 -15.63 -22.71
CA LEU A 24 -6.15 -15.54 -21.26
C LEU A 24 -7.23 -14.66 -20.61
N GLU A 25 -7.53 -13.50 -21.20
CA GLU A 25 -8.59 -12.63 -20.70
C GLU A 25 -9.98 -13.27 -20.82
N ALA A 26 -10.26 -13.99 -21.92
CA ALA A 26 -11.50 -14.74 -22.08
C ALA A 26 -11.67 -15.83 -21.01
N GLU A 27 -10.60 -16.58 -20.74
CA GLU A 27 -10.58 -17.61 -19.68
C GLU A 27 -10.80 -17.00 -18.30
N ILE A 28 -10.16 -15.87 -17.98
CA ILE A 28 -10.34 -15.19 -16.68
C ILE A 28 -11.79 -14.73 -16.49
N LEU A 29 -12.40 -14.13 -17.51
CA LEU A 29 -13.80 -13.69 -17.46
C LEU A 29 -14.75 -14.88 -17.31
N LEU A 30 -14.57 -15.93 -18.11
CA LEU A 30 -15.43 -17.12 -18.05
C LEU A 30 -15.28 -17.88 -16.73
N SER A 31 -14.05 -18.03 -16.24
CA SER A 31 -13.72 -18.62 -14.93
C SER A 31 -14.46 -17.88 -13.80
N SER A 32 -14.45 -16.54 -13.83
CA SER A 32 -15.16 -15.70 -12.87
C SER A 32 -16.68 -15.91 -12.92
N ILE A 33 -17.27 -16.03 -14.11
CA ILE A 33 -18.72 -16.27 -14.29
C ILE A 33 -19.13 -17.65 -13.75
N LEU A 34 -18.36 -18.68 -14.09
CA LEU A 34 -18.65 -20.07 -13.69
C LEU A 34 -18.29 -20.36 -12.23
N LYS A 35 -17.47 -19.51 -11.59
CA LYS A 35 -16.84 -19.76 -10.29
C LYS A 35 -16.07 -21.08 -10.30
N LYS A 36 -15.37 -21.35 -11.41
CA LYS A 36 -14.54 -22.54 -11.63
C LYS A 36 -13.13 -22.11 -11.98
N PRO A 37 -12.10 -22.87 -11.57
CA PRO A 37 -10.72 -22.54 -11.89
C PRO A 37 -10.47 -22.69 -13.40
N ARG A 38 -9.40 -22.10 -13.94
CA ARG A 38 -9.14 -22.09 -15.40
C ARG A 38 -8.94 -23.50 -15.95
N GLU A 39 -8.33 -24.37 -15.15
CA GLU A 39 -8.11 -25.79 -15.39
C GLU A 39 -9.43 -26.50 -15.75
N PHE A 40 -10.52 -26.16 -15.06
CA PHE A 40 -11.84 -26.72 -15.35
C PHE A 40 -12.31 -26.37 -16.77
N LEU A 41 -12.02 -25.14 -17.23
CA LEU A 41 -12.40 -24.70 -18.59
C LEU A 41 -11.65 -25.50 -19.66
N LEU A 42 -10.39 -25.84 -19.38
CA LEU A 42 -9.52 -26.58 -20.29
C LEU A 42 -9.89 -28.06 -20.36
N THR A 43 -10.28 -28.67 -19.23
CA THR A 43 -10.58 -30.10 -19.16
C THR A 43 -12.04 -30.45 -19.45
N HIS A 44 -12.95 -29.48 -19.51
CA HIS A 44 -14.38 -29.69 -19.80
C HIS A 44 -14.90 -28.73 -20.90
N PRO A 45 -14.28 -28.70 -22.10
CA PRO A 45 -14.66 -27.79 -23.18
C PRO A 45 -16.13 -27.93 -23.64
N GLU A 46 -16.73 -29.09 -23.45
CA GLU A 46 -18.10 -29.47 -23.79
C GLU A 46 -19.14 -29.00 -22.76
N TYR A 47 -18.72 -28.54 -21.58
CA TYR A 47 -19.62 -28.12 -20.52
C TYR A 47 -20.57 -26.99 -20.99
N ASN A 48 -21.87 -27.19 -20.78
CA ASN A 48 -22.91 -26.26 -21.22
C ASN A 48 -23.14 -25.12 -20.22
N LEU A 49 -23.09 -23.88 -20.70
CA LEU A 49 -23.45 -22.70 -19.92
C LEU A 49 -24.97 -22.52 -19.85
N THR A 50 -25.45 -22.01 -18.70
CA THR A 50 -26.82 -21.51 -18.57
C THR A 50 -27.04 -20.26 -19.42
N ALA A 51 -28.30 -19.94 -19.75
CA ALA A 51 -28.63 -18.73 -20.50
C ALA A 51 -28.13 -17.44 -19.80
N GLU A 52 -28.21 -17.41 -18.46
CA GLU A 52 -27.68 -16.31 -17.65
C GLU A 52 -26.15 -16.18 -17.79
N GLN A 53 -25.41 -17.30 -17.70
CA GLN A 53 -23.96 -17.31 -17.85
C GLN A 53 -23.52 -16.84 -19.24
N VAL A 54 -24.23 -17.28 -20.30
CA VAL A 54 -23.97 -16.82 -21.66
C VAL A 54 -24.22 -15.31 -21.80
N SER A 55 -25.34 -14.82 -21.28
CA SER A 55 -25.69 -13.39 -21.30
C SER A 55 -24.62 -12.56 -20.58
N ARG A 56 -24.20 -13.01 -19.39
CA ARG A 56 -23.18 -12.34 -18.59
C ARG A 56 -21.80 -12.34 -19.26
N SER A 57 -21.43 -13.44 -19.93
CA SER A 57 -20.20 -13.52 -20.71
C SER A 57 -20.19 -12.49 -21.85
N LYS A 58 -21.25 -12.47 -22.66
CA LYS A 58 -21.40 -11.48 -23.75
C LYS A 58 -21.34 -10.04 -23.23
N PHE A 59 -22.00 -9.76 -22.10
CA PHE A 59 -21.96 -8.45 -21.46
C PHE A 59 -20.54 -8.05 -21.01
N GLN A 60 -19.83 -8.91 -20.27
CA GLN A 60 -18.47 -8.61 -19.81
C GLN A 60 -17.50 -8.40 -20.98
N ILE A 61 -17.61 -9.20 -22.04
CA ILE A 61 -16.80 -9.03 -23.27
C ILE A 61 -17.10 -7.66 -23.90
N SER A 62 -18.37 -7.27 -24.02
CA SER A 62 -18.76 -5.95 -24.52
C SER A 62 -18.16 -4.80 -23.69
N CYS A 63 -18.22 -4.90 -22.37
CA CYS A 63 -17.56 -3.93 -21.49
C CYS A 63 -16.03 -3.90 -21.67
N ARG A 64 -15.40 -5.07 -21.81
CA ARG A 64 -13.95 -5.17 -22.02
C ARG A 64 -13.52 -4.51 -23.33
N LEU A 65 -14.29 -4.70 -24.40
CA LEU A 65 -14.05 -4.07 -25.71
C LEU A 65 -14.14 -2.53 -25.67
N LYS A 66 -14.89 -1.98 -24.71
CA LYS A 66 -14.93 -0.54 -24.42
C LYS A 66 -13.75 -0.06 -23.57
N GLY A 67 -12.88 -0.96 -23.13
CA GLY A 67 -11.68 -0.66 -22.35
C GLY A 67 -11.81 -0.92 -20.85
N ALA A 68 -12.95 -1.46 -20.37
CA ALA A 68 -13.13 -1.72 -18.94
C ALA A 68 -12.06 -2.71 -18.42
N PRO A 69 -11.39 -2.43 -17.28
CA PRO A 69 -10.39 -3.34 -16.71
C PRO A 69 -10.98 -4.70 -16.31
N ILE A 70 -10.26 -5.78 -16.62
CA ILE A 70 -10.67 -7.15 -16.25
C ILE A 70 -10.97 -7.28 -14.76
N ALA A 71 -10.15 -6.68 -13.89
CA ALA A 71 -10.33 -6.74 -12.45
C ALA A 71 -11.68 -6.15 -11.97
N TYR A 72 -12.22 -5.13 -12.65
CA TYR A 72 -13.54 -4.60 -12.34
C TYR A 72 -14.67 -5.48 -12.89
N LEU A 73 -14.43 -6.18 -14.01
CA LEU A 73 -15.39 -7.11 -14.59
C LEU A 73 -15.51 -8.38 -13.73
N THR A 74 -14.39 -8.90 -13.22
CA THR A 74 -14.35 -10.04 -12.30
C THR A 74 -14.65 -9.65 -10.85
N GLY A 75 -14.48 -8.37 -10.50
CA GLY A 75 -14.71 -7.81 -9.16
C GLY A 75 -13.59 -8.10 -8.16
N HIS A 76 -12.46 -8.67 -8.60
CA HIS A 76 -11.33 -8.97 -7.74
C HIS A 76 -9.97 -8.72 -8.41
N LYS A 77 -8.95 -8.48 -7.59
CA LYS A 77 -7.54 -8.37 -7.99
C LYS A 77 -6.66 -9.05 -6.95
N GLU A 78 -5.76 -9.90 -7.40
CA GLU A 78 -4.70 -10.46 -6.56
C GLU A 78 -3.62 -9.39 -6.31
N PHE A 79 -3.13 -9.34 -5.07
CA PHE A 79 -2.02 -8.51 -4.63
C PHE A 79 -1.33 -9.20 -3.46
N TYR A 80 -0.01 -9.38 -3.52
CA TYR A 80 0.79 -10.01 -2.48
C TYR A 80 0.24 -11.39 -2.05
N GLY A 81 -0.21 -12.21 -3.01
CA GLY A 81 -0.79 -13.53 -2.76
C GLY A 81 -2.19 -13.52 -2.10
N LEU A 82 -2.83 -12.36 -1.98
CA LEU A 82 -4.17 -12.20 -1.41
C LEU A 82 -5.15 -11.66 -2.45
N ASN A 83 -6.38 -12.16 -2.44
CA ASN A 83 -7.45 -11.66 -3.31
C ASN A 83 -8.19 -10.48 -2.67
N PHE A 84 -8.31 -9.37 -3.38
CA PHE A 84 -9.02 -8.17 -2.95
C PHE A 84 -10.22 -7.91 -3.83
N LYS A 85 -11.38 -7.63 -3.24
CA LYS A 85 -12.52 -7.07 -3.96
C LYS A 85 -12.17 -5.68 -4.47
N VAL A 86 -12.49 -5.41 -5.73
CA VAL A 86 -12.30 -4.12 -6.38
C VAL A 86 -13.52 -3.75 -7.20
N ASN A 87 -13.75 -2.45 -7.34
CA ASN A 87 -14.77 -1.88 -8.21
C ASN A 87 -14.37 -0.46 -8.61
N LYS A 88 -15.22 0.22 -9.38
CA LYS A 88 -15.02 1.60 -9.85
C LYS A 88 -14.75 2.65 -8.77
N ASN A 89 -14.89 2.33 -7.48
CA ASN A 89 -14.62 3.26 -6.38
C ASN A 89 -13.18 3.18 -5.87
N VAL A 90 -12.38 2.17 -6.26
CA VAL A 90 -11.03 1.95 -5.73
C VAL A 90 -10.02 1.77 -6.85
N LEU A 91 -8.80 2.29 -6.66
CA LEU A 91 -7.68 1.99 -7.54
C LEU A 91 -7.44 0.47 -7.58
N ILE A 92 -7.20 -0.08 -8.77
CA ILE A 92 -6.83 -1.49 -8.91
C ILE A 92 -5.40 -1.66 -8.34
N PRO A 93 -5.18 -2.56 -7.36
CA PRO A 93 -3.85 -2.84 -6.84
C PRO A 93 -2.83 -3.13 -7.95
N ARG A 94 -1.67 -2.48 -7.85
CA ARG A 94 -0.58 -2.57 -8.83
C ARG A 94 0.53 -3.48 -8.31
N PRO A 95 1.16 -4.32 -9.15
CA PRO A 95 2.27 -5.18 -8.73
C PRO A 95 3.45 -4.39 -8.14
N GLU A 96 3.74 -3.21 -8.67
CA GLU A 96 4.84 -2.36 -8.22
C GLU A 96 4.67 -1.92 -6.75
N THR A 97 3.43 -1.78 -6.28
CA THR A 97 3.10 -1.39 -4.90
C THR A 97 3.48 -2.47 -3.89
N GLU A 98 3.68 -3.73 -4.31
CA GLU A 98 4.16 -4.81 -3.42
C GLU A 98 5.54 -4.53 -2.84
N LEU A 99 6.38 -3.74 -3.55
CA LEU A 99 7.66 -3.26 -3.04
C LEU A 99 7.51 -2.51 -1.71
N MET A 100 6.44 -1.71 -1.57
CA MET A 100 6.18 -0.97 -0.33
C MET A 100 5.91 -1.92 0.85
N VAL A 101 5.14 -2.99 0.63
CA VAL A 101 4.85 -4.00 1.65
C VAL A 101 6.14 -4.72 2.06
N ASN A 102 6.96 -5.12 1.08
CA ASN A 102 8.25 -5.76 1.31
C ASN A 102 9.19 -4.90 2.16
N GLU A 103 9.38 -3.64 1.79
CA GLU A 103 10.28 -2.74 2.51
C GLU A 103 9.74 -2.38 3.91
N ALA A 104 8.41 -2.24 4.06
CA ALA A 104 7.79 -2.05 5.37
C ALA A 104 8.04 -3.26 6.30
N LEU A 105 7.89 -4.49 5.80
CA LEU A 105 8.18 -5.71 6.57
C LEU A 105 9.64 -5.78 6.99
N LYS A 106 10.59 -5.42 6.12
CA LYS A 106 12.02 -5.37 6.47
C LYS A 106 12.29 -4.41 7.62
N LEU A 107 11.69 -3.22 7.59
CA LEU A 107 11.82 -2.24 8.68
C LEU A 107 11.24 -2.77 10.00
N ILE A 108 10.08 -3.43 9.94
CA ILE A 108 9.42 -4.01 11.12
C ILE A 108 10.24 -5.15 11.72
N MET A 109 10.81 -6.01 10.88
CA MET A 109 11.62 -7.16 11.31
C MET A 109 12.95 -6.73 11.93
N ARG A 110 13.55 -5.63 11.46
CA ARG A 110 14.85 -5.14 11.96
C ARG A 110 14.76 -4.65 13.40
N ASP A 111 13.64 -4.04 13.78
CA ASP A 111 13.44 -3.47 15.11
C ASP A 111 11.97 -3.64 15.55
N PRO A 112 11.60 -4.83 16.08
CA PRO A 112 10.23 -5.15 16.47
C PRO A 112 9.85 -4.42 17.77
N LEU A 113 9.69 -3.10 17.67
CA LEU A 113 9.13 -2.26 18.72
C LEU A 113 7.61 -2.18 18.60
N PRO A 114 6.90 -1.76 19.66
CA PRO A 114 5.56 -1.25 19.53
C PRO A 114 5.48 -0.25 18.36
N MET A 115 4.56 -0.47 17.43
CA MET A 115 4.52 0.25 16.16
C MET A 115 3.12 0.70 15.81
N THR A 116 3.00 1.94 15.32
CA THR A 116 1.80 2.43 14.65
C THR A 116 2.05 2.44 13.16
N LEU A 117 1.27 1.62 12.44
CA LEU A 117 1.29 1.51 10.99
C LEU A 117 0.08 2.27 10.47
N LEU A 118 0.32 3.25 9.60
CA LEU A 118 -0.73 4.06 9.00
C LEU A 118 -0.63 4.05 7.49
N ASP A 119 -1.65 3.49 6.85
CA ASP A 119 -1.85 3.51 5.40
C ASP A 119 -2.71 4.71 4.99
N ILE A 120 -2.16 5.57 4.14
CA ILE A 120 -2.71 6.87 3.75
C ILE A 120 -3.15 6.82 2.29
N GLY A 121 -4.45 6.99 2.05
CA GLY A 121 -5.04 6.71 0.75
C GLY A 121 -5.19 5.21 0.53
N THR A 122 -5.74 4.50 1.52
CA THR A 122 -5.71 3.02 1.59
C THR A 122 -6.39 2.33 0.41
N GLY A 123 -7.31 3.00 -0.30
CA GLY A 123 -7.91 2.42 -1.49
C GLY A 123 -8.72 1.15 -1.17
N SER A 124 -8.37 0.05 -1.84
CA SER A 124 -8.93 -1.27 -1.57
C SER A 124 -8.49 -1.88 -0.22
N GLY A 125 -7.57 -1.24 0.50
CA GLY A 125 -6.95 -1.75 1.72
C GLY A 125 -5.77 -2.71 1.47
N CYS A 126 -5.36 -2.89 0.20
CA CYS A 126 -4.40 -3.94 -0.17
C CYS A 126 -3.04 -3.84 0.55
N ILE A 127 -2.51 -2.64 0.76
CA ILE A 127 -1.23 -2.43 1.46
C ILE A 127 -1.35 -2.85 2.93
N ILE A 128 -2.23 -2.21 3.70
CA ILE A 128 -2.35 -2.47 5.14
C ILE A 128 -2.81 -3.90 5.45
N ILE A 129 -3.73 -4.47 4.67
CA ILE A 129 -4.22 -5.84 4.89
C ILE A 129 -3.10 -6.86 4.66
N SER A 130 -2.35 -6.72 3.55
CA SER A 130 -1.23 -7.61 3.25
C SER A 130 -0.15 -7.52 4.33
N LEU A 131 0.16 -6.31 4.77
CA LEU A 131 1.12 -6.08 5.84
C LEU A 131 0.69 -6.75 7.14
N VAL A 132 -0.57 -6.58 7.56
CA VAL A 132 -1.11 -7.19 8.79
C VAL A 132 -1.11 -8.71 8.72
N LYS A 133 -1.51 -9.32 7.59
CA LYS A 133 -1.47 -10.78 7.42
C LYS A 133 -0.05 -11.33 7.58
N ASN A 134 0.94 -10.65 7.02
CA ASN A 134 2.34 -11.05 7.13
C ASN A 134 2.90 -10.84 8.54
N ILE A 135 2.51 -9.76 9.23
CA ILE A 135 2.88 -9.54 10.63
C ILE A 135 2.30 -10.64 11.52
N ILE A 136 1.01 -10.96 11.38
CA ILE A 136 0.37 -12.02 12.19
C ILE A 136 1.03 -13.38 11.93
N SER A 137 1.38 -13.69 10.68
CA SER A 137 2.09 -14.93 10.34
C SER A 137 3.49 -15.01 10.95
N LYS A 138 4.20 -13.89 11.07
CA LYS A 138 5.57 -13.82 11.62
C LYS A 138 5.61 -13.69 13.15
N PHE A 139 4.56 -13.14 13.75
CA PHE A 139 4.40 -12.96 15.19
C PHE A 139 3.11 -13.66 15.66
N PRO A 140 3.12 -15.00 15.80
CA PRO A 140 1.89 -15.77 16.04
C PRO A 140 1.30 -15.55 17.44
N SER A 141 2.09 -15.07 18.42
CA SER A 141 1.58 -14.79 19.76
C SER A 141 0.65 -13.57 19.75
N PRO A 142 -0.59 -13.69 20.27
CA PRO A 142 -1.50 -12.54 20.40
C PRO A 142 -0.90 -11.35 21.16
N ALA A 143 0.01 -11.63 22.10
CA ALA A 143 0.72 -10.61 22.86
C ALA A 143 1.68 -9.79 21.98
N ASP A 144 2.36 -10.41 21.01
CA ASP A 144 3.30 -9.72 20.13
C ASP A 144 2.57 -8.86 19.12
N VAL A 145 1.47 -9.38 18.55
CA VAL A 145 0.60 -8.62 17.66
C VAL A 145 -0.02 -7.44 18.40
N SER A 146 -0.31 -7.55 19.71
CA SER A 146 -0.90 -6.47 20.52
C SER A 146 -0.06 -5.17 20.53
N ASN A 147 1.24 -5.27 20.26
CA ASN A 147 2.15 -4.14 20.20
C ASN A 147 1.97 -3.26 18.95
N PHE A 148 1.25 -3.77 17.95
CA PHE A 148 0.94 -3.07 16.71
C PHE A 148 -0.43 -2.38 16.76
N GLU A 149 -0.47 -1.13 16.31
CA GLU A 149 -1.68 -0.39 15.97
C GLU A 149 -1.75 -0.23 14.46
N PHE A 150 -2.84 -0.70 13.86
CA PHE A 150 -3.05 -0.63 12.41
C PHE A 150 -4.13 0.38 12.10
N LEU A 151 -3.77 1.44 11.38
CA LEU A 151 -4.65 2.52 10.97
C LEU A 151 -4.66 2.60 9.45
N ALA A 152 -5.81 2.96 8.88
CA ALA A 152 -5.96 3.20 7.45
C ALA A 152 -6.87 4.39 7.21
N THR A 153 -6.47 5.29 6.32
CA THR A 153 -7.20 6.53 6.01
C THR A 153 -7.50 6.63 4.53
N ASP A 154 -8.66 7.19 4.21
CA ASP A 154 -9.02 7.59 2.86
C ASP A 154 -10.00 8.77 2.90
N ILE A 155 -9.95 9.61 1.88
CA ILE A 155 -10.87 10.74 1.71
C ILE A 155 -12.25 10.29 1.24
N SER A 156 -12.37 9.07 0.70
CA SER A 156 -13.61 8.55 0.15
C SER A 156 -14.26 7.52 1.09
N LYS A 157 -15.51 7.78 1.50
CA LYS A 157 -16.32 6.82 2.27
C LYS A 157 -16.60 5.54 1.48
N SER A 158 -16.82 5.64 0.17
CA SER A 158 -17.11 4.47 -0.68
C SER A 158 -15.88 3.56 -0.79
N THR A 159 -14.69 4.14 -0.89
CA THR A 159 -13.40 3.44 -0.86
C THR A 159 -13.20 2.70 0.46
N LEU A 160 -13.42 3.37 1.59
CA LEU A 160 -13.32 2.74 2.92
C LEU A 160 -14.32 1.60 3.12
N SER A 161 -15.50 1.66 2.50
CA SER A 161 -16.45 0.54 2.54
C SER A 161 -15.84 -0.72 1.91
N ILE A 162 -15.17 -0.58 0.76
CA ILE A 162 -14.48 -1.69 0.09
C ILE A 162 -13.28 -2.17 0.91
N ALA A 163 -12.48 -1.27 1.46
CA ALA A 163 -11.36 -1.63 2.33
C ALA A 163 -11.81 -2.44 3.57
N LYS A 164 -12.92 -2.03 4.21
CA LYS A 164 -13.54 -2.76 5.32
C LYS A 164 -14.05 -4.14 4.90
N GLN A 165 -14.68 -4.24 3.73
CA GLN A 165 -15.12 -5.53 3.19
C GLN A 165 -13.94 -6.47 2.93
N ASN A 166 -12.84 -5.95 2.40
CA ASN A 166 -11.61 -6.72 2.19
C ASN A 166 -10.96 -7.13 3.51
N ALA A 167 -10.92 -6.25 4.51
CA ALA A 167 -10.42 -6.61 5.84
C ALA A 167 -11.25 -7.75 6.44
N LYS A 168 -12.58 -7.69 6.35
CA LYS A 168 -13.48 -8.77 6.76
C LYS A 168 -13.25 -10.07 5.97
N LEU A 169 -13.07 -9.98 4.65
CA LEU A 169 -12.78 -11.13 3.78
C LEU A 169 -11.52 -11.87 4.23
N HIS A 170 -10.51 -11.15 4.73
CA HIS A 170 -9.25 -11.69 5.22
C HIS A 170 -9.22 -11.98 6.73
N GLY A 171 -10.36 -11.89 7.41
CA GLY A 171 -10.50 -12.15 8.84
C GLY A 171 -9.83 -11.12 9.75
N LEU A 172 -9.64 -9.89 9.28
CA LEU A 172 -8.93 -8.83 10.00
C LEU A 172 -9.89 -7.79 10.59
N ASN A 173 -10.03 -7.81 11.92
CA ASN A 173 -10.88 -6.86 12.66
C ASN A 173 -10.07 -5.75 13.36
N LYS A 174 -8.73 -5.89 13.37
CA LYS A 174 -7.84 -5.01 14.14
C LYS A 174 -7.53 -3.67 13.44
N ILE A 175 -7.77 -3.58 12.13
CA ILE A 175 -7.48 -2.38 11.34
C ILE A 175 -8.56 -1.33 11.59
N LYS A 176 -8.14 -0.13 12.04
CA LYS A 176 -9.04 1.00 12.25
C LYS A 176 -9.07 1.88 10.99
N PHE A 177 -10.16 1.79 10.25
CA PHE A 177 -10.43 2.62 9.07
C PHE A 177 -11.03 3.98 9.47
N ILE A 178 -10.46 5.07 8.94
CA ILE A 178 -10.82 6.44 9.30
C ILE A 178 -11.06 7.24 8.02
N HIS A 179 -12.23 7.89 7.94
CA HIS A 179 -12.52 8.85 6.88
C HIS A 179 -11.81 10.17 7.15
N ALA A 180 -10.78 10.48 6.36
CA ALA A 180 -9.91 11.62 6.59
C ALA A 180 -9.15 12.03 5.33
N ASP A 181 -8.89 13.33 5.22
CA ASP A 181 -7.95 13.89 4.27
C ASP A 181 -6.53 13.80 4.84
N LEU A 182 -5.77 12.82 4.35
CA LEU A 182 -4.41 12.49 4.80
C LEU A 182 -4.34 12.38 6.34
N LEU A 183 -3.48 13.18 6.98
CA LEU A 183 -3.31 13.26 8.43
C LEU A 183 -4.07 14.45 9.03
N SER A 184 -5.37 14.54 8.73
CA SER A 184 -6.26 15.55 9.31
C SER A 184 -6.17 15.61 10.85
N PRO A 185 -6.60 16.72 11.49
CA PRO A 185 -6.47 16.88 12.95
C PRO A 185 -7.05 15.72 13.77
N SER A 186 -8.13 15.07 13.30
CA SER A 186 -8.72 13.90 13.96
C SER A 186 -7.80 12.68 13.92
N VAL A 187 -7.11 12.45 12.79
CA VAL A 187 -6.10 11.39 12.65
C VAL A 187 -4.89 11.70 13.52
N LYS A 188 -4.41 12.95 13.50
CA LYS A 188 -3.31 13.42 14.34
C LYS A 188 -3.58 13.16 15.83
N SER A 189 -4.72 13.61 16.33
CA SER A 189 -5.14 13.40 17.73
C SER A 189 -5.15 11.90 18.08
N LYS A 190 -5.65 11.05 17.18
CA LYS A 190 -5.66 9.60 17.40
C LYS A 190 -4.26 9.01 17.48
N ILE A 191 -3.34 9.40 16.58
CA ILE A 191 -1.93 8.96 16.61
C ILE A 191 -1.24 9.42 17.91
N GLU A 192 -1.52 10.65 18.36
CA GLU A 192 -0.91 11.22 19.55
C GLU A 192 -1.49 10.60 20.84
N ASN A 193 -2.78 10.30 20.89
CA ASN A 193 -3.44 9.63 22.02
C ASN A 193 -3.02 8.16 22.19
N LEU A 194 -2.65 7.47 21.10
CA LEU A 194 -2.11 6.10 21.16
C LEU A 194 -0.82 5.99 22.00
N ARG A 195 -0.15 7.12 22.31
CA ARG A 195 1.03 7.18 23.17
C ARG A 195 0.71 6.93 24.65
N GLN A 196 -0.53 7.12 25.08
CA GLN A 196 -0.90 7.10 26.50
C GLN A 196 -1.37 5.71 26.99
N ARG A 197 -1.64 4.75 26.10
CA ARG A 197 -2.11 3.40 26.47
C ARG A 197 -0.94 2.53 26.95
N ARG A 198 -0.89 2.20 28.25
CA ARG A 198 -0.01 1.16 28.82
C ARG A 198 -0.42 -0.22 28.27
N PRO A 199 0.51 -1.14 27.97
CA PRO A 199 0.14 -2.55 27.85
C PRO A 199 -0.36 -3.06 29.19
N ALA A 200 -1.29 -4.01 29.17
CA ALA A 200 -1.65 -4.76 30.37
C ALA A 200 -0.38 -5.41 30.94
N ARG A 201 -0.09 -5.18 32.22
CA ARG A 201 1.01 -5.84 32.93
C ARG A 201 0.84 -7.36 32.75
N ARG A 202 1.84 -8.04 32.20
CA ARG A 202 2.01 -9.48 32.48
C ARG A 202 2.27 -9.60 33.98
N GLN A 203 1.27 -10.02 34.76
CA GLN A 203 1.53 -10.72 36.01
C GLN A 203 2.09 -12.09 35.64
N ALA A 204 3.34 -12.12 35.21
CA ALA A 204 4.13 -13.35 35.29
C ALA A 204 4.73 -13.33 36.69
N GLY A 205 4.21 -14.18 37.58
CA GLY A 205 4.78 -14.40 38.89
C GLY A 205 6.20 -14.92 38.72
N ILE A 206 7.18 -14.09 39.06
CA ILE A 206 8.53 -14.52 39.43
C ILE A 206 8.92 -13.67 40.63
N SER A 207 8.77 -14.27 41.81
CA SER A 207 9.52 -13.90 42.99
C SER A 207 11.00 -14.14 42.70
N ALA A 208 11.78 -13.08 42.52
CA ALA A 208 13.23 -13.14 42.65
C ALA A 208 13.77 -11.76 43.03
N GLN A 209 14.51 -11.75 44.13
CA GLN A 209 15.18 -10.61 44.74
C GLN A 209 16.25 -10.02 43.80
N GLY A 210 16.49 -8.71 43.92
CA GLY A 210 17.80 -8.08 43.69
C GLY A 210 18.24 -7.82 42.24
N GLY A 211 18.08 -6.58 41.77
CA GLY A 211 18.84 -6.03 40.63
C GLY A 211 18.29 -4.71 40.09
N PRO A 212 19.08 -3.62 39.95
CA PRO A 212 18.60 -2.35 39.40
C PRO A 212 18.56 -2.44 37.87
N ALA A 213 17.49 -3.01 37.31
CA ALA A 213 17.32 -3.10 35.86
C ALA A 213 15.87 -2.96 35.40
N SER A 214 15.19 -1.85 35.75
CA SER A 214 13.83 -1.59 35.23
C SER A 214 13.57 -0.14 34.77
N GLY A 215 14.57 0.74 34.73
CA GLY A 215 14.35 2.15 34.34
C GLY A 215 14.42 2.43 32.83
N TRP A 216 15.33 1.78 32.12
CA TRP A 216 15.69 2.16 30.74
C TRP A 216 14.89 1.40 29.68
N ARG A 217 14.66 0.09 29.88
CA ARG A 217 13.81 -0.73 28.99
C ARG A 217 12.34 -0.28 29.02
N ASP A 218 11.82 0.08 30.20
CA ASP A 218 10.49 0.69 30.35
C ASP A 218 10.39 2.08 29.71
N LYS A 219 11.49 2.86 29.72
CA LYS A 219 11.57 4.15 28.99
C LYS A 219 11.56 3.97 27.47
N LEU A 220 12.21 2.94 26.94
CA LEU A 220 12.21 2.61 25.50
C LEU A 220 10.81 2.17 25.04
N TRP A 221 10.13 1.35 25.83
CA TRP A 221 8.80 0.82 25.53
C TRP A 221 7.72 1.91 25.34
N ARG A 222 7.90 3.08 25.96
CA ARG A 222 6.96 4.21 25.86
C ARG A 222 6.91 4.87 24.48
N ARG A 223 7.76 4.47 23.52
CA ARG A 223 7.89 5.15 22.23
C ARG A 223 7.50 4.23 21.08
N LYS A 224 6.21 4.24 20.73
CA LYS A 224 5.74 3.58 19.51
C LYS A 224 6.39 4.21 18.28
N SER A 225 7.18 3.43 17.55
CA SER A 225 7.70 3.78 16.23
C SER A 225 6.53 3.97 15.26
N LYS A 226 6.64 4.88 14.30
CA LYS A 226 5.57 5.15 13.34
C LYS A 226 6.05 4.85 11.93
N ILE A 227 5.25 4.11 11.19
CA ILE A 227 5.48 3.85 9.77
C ILE A 227 4.25 4.37 9.01
N PHE A 228 4.48 5.36 8.16
CA PHE A 228 3.50 5.92 7.25
C PHE A 228 3.70 5.29 5.87
N LEU A 229 2.64 4.72 5.31
CA LEU A 229 2.61 4.09 4.00
C LEU A 229 1.68 4.93 3.13
N ALA A 230 2.14 5.30 1.93
CA ALA A 230 1.41 6.23 1.08
C ALA A 230 1.61 5.89 -0.39
N ASN A 231 0.57 5.34 -1.03
CA ASN A 231 0.45 5.34 -2.48
C ASN A 231 -0.61 6.38 -2.87
N LEU A 232 -0.20 7.65 -2.81
CA LEU A 232 -1.09 8.77 -3.12
C LEU A 232 -1.16 9.02 -4.63
N PRO A 233 -2.25 9.60 -5.13
CA PRO A 233 -2.33 10.05 -6.51
C PRO A 233 -1.11 10.88 -6.90
N TYR A 234 -0.39 10.45 -7.94
CA TYR A 234 0.83 11.11 -8.43
C TYR A 234 0.81 11.48 -9.91
N GLY A 235 -0.28 11.16 -10.62
CA GLY A 235 -0.52 11.64 -11.97
C GLY A 235 -0.80 13.15 -11.99
N TRP A 236 -0.45 13.82 -13.08
CA TRP A 236 -0.66 15.27 -13.26
C TRP A 236 -1.50 15.59 -14.50
N LYS A 237 -2.00 16.83 -14.60
CA LYS A 237 -2.91 17.28 -15.68
C LYS A 237 -2.44 16.92 -17.09
N ALA A 238 -1.19 17.21 -17.45
CA ALA A 238 -0.66 16.92 -18.78
C ALA A 238 -0.62 15.42 -19.11
N TRP A 239 -0.62 14.56 -18.10
CA TRP A 239 -0.63 13.11 -18.28
C TRP A 239 -2.01 12.56 -18.64
N LYS A 240 -3.10 13.27 -18.31
CA LYS A 240 -4.48 12.88 -18.68
C LYS A 240 -4.69 12.83 -20.19
N ASN A 241 -3.94 13.64 -20.95
CA ASN A 241 -4.12 13.78 -22.39
C ASN A 241 -3.34 12.74 -23.21
N ASN A 242 -2.42 11.98 -22.59
CA ASN A 242 -1.66 10.92 -23.25
C ASN A 242 -2.32 9.56 -23.03
N CYS A 243 -3.42 9.29 -23.74
CA CYS A 243 -4.07 7.98 -23.72
C CYS A 243 -3.49 7.07 -24.81
N SER A 244 -2.68 6.08 -24.41
CA SER A 244 -2.35 4.90 -25.22
C SER A 244 -3.38 3.77 -25.01
N LEU A 245 -3.38 2.76 -25.89
CA LEU A 245 -4.18 1.54 -25.73
C LEU A 245 -3.96 0.86 -24.37
N ASP A 246 -2.74 0.92 -23.83
CA ASP A 246 -2.36 0.34 -22.53
C ASP A 246 -2.92 1.13 -21.33
N THR A 247 -3.31 2.39 -21.55
CA THR A 247 -3.85 3.29 -20.51
C THR A 247 -5.36 3.46 -20.55
N ILE A 248 -6.06 2.85 -21.52
CA ILE A 248 -7.52 3.04 -21.69
C ILE A 248 -8.31 2.62 -20.44
N GLY A 249 -7.80 1.64 -19.70
CA GLY A 249 -8.38 1.16 -18.45
C GLY A 249 -8.39 2.22 -17.34
N LEU A 250 -7.45 3.17 -17.36
CA LEU A 250 -7.37 4.24 -16.36
C LEU A 250 -8.59 5.16 -16.37
N LYS A 251 -9.30 5.27 -17.52
CA LYS A 251 -10.55 6.05 -17.64
C LYS A 251 -11.68 5.50 -16.78
N PHE A 252 -11.60 4.24 -16.36
CA PHE A 252 -12.60 3.58 -15.53
C PHE A 252 -12.25 3.63 -14.04
N GLU A 253 -11.02 3.98 -13.70
CA GLU A 253 -10.57 4.08 -12.31
C GLU A 253 -10.87 5.48 -11.75
N PRO A 254 -11.06 5.63 -10.43
CA PRO A 254 -11.38 6.92 -9.84
C PRO A 254 -10.31 7.97 -10.15
N GLU A 255 -10.71 9.09 -10.76
CA GLU A 255 -9.79 10.17 -11.13
C GLU A 255 -9.03 10.71 -9.90
N GLN A 256 -9.73 10.84 -8.77
CA GLN A 256 -9.17 11.25 -7.49
C GLN A 256 -8.11 10.29 -6.92
N ALA A 257 -8.06 9.04 -7.40
CA ALA A 257 -7.04 8.06 -7.02
C ALA A 257 -5.81 8.09 -7.93
N LEU A 258 -5.91 8.76 -9.09
CA LEU A 258 -4.87 8.80 -10.11
C LEU A 258 -4.15 10.14 -10.18
N PHE A 259 -4.88 11.25 -10.08
CA PHE A 259 -4.36 12.57 -10.41
C PHE A 259 -4.36 13.53 -9.22
N THR A 260 -3.30 14.32 -9.11
CA THR A 260 -3.22 15.46 -8.19
C THR A 260 -2.53 16.67 -8.83
N GLY A 261 -3.12 17.85 -8.60
CA GLY A 261 -2.55 19.15 -8.94
C GLY A 261 -1.97 19.26 -10.36
N GLU A 262 -0.91 20.05 -10.48
CA GLU A 262 -0.23 20.34 -11.74
C GLU A 262 1.06 19.54 -11.90
N ASN A 263 1.70 19.18 -10.80
CA ASN A 263 3.01 18.51 -10.77
C ASN A 263 2.96 17.07 -10.26
N GLY A 264 1.81 16.63 -9.73
CA GLY A 264 1.61 15.26 -9.24
C GLY A 264 2.23 14.97 -7.87
N LEU A 265 2.64 16.00 -7.11
CA LEU A 265 3.31 15.85 -5.81
C LEU A 265 2.68 16.72 -4.70
N GLU A 266 1.56 17.36 -4.97
CA GLU A 266 0.88 18.30 -4.09
C GLU A 266 0.38 17.61 -2.80
N LEU A 267 -0.17 16.40 -2.94
CA LEU A 267 -0.58 15.59 -1.78
C LEU A 267 0.62 15.15 -0.94
N TYR A 268 1.76 14.80 -1.56
CA TYR A 268 2.99 14.50 -0.82
C TYR A 268 3.52 15.72 -0.07
N LYS A 269 3.50 16.90 -0.70
CA LYS A 269 3.87 18.18 -0.05
C LYS A 269 3.00 18.43 1.18
N LYS A 270 1.68 18.28 1.04
CA LYS A 270 0.72 18.43 2.14
C LYS A 270 0.98 17.39 3.24
N LEU A 271 1.19 16.12 2.87
CA LEU A 271 1.49 15.05 3.82
C LEU A 271 2.77 15.33 4.61
N PHE A 272 3.86 15.72 3.96
CA PHE A 272 5.13 16.00 4.64
C PHE A 272 5.01 17.17 5.62
N ARG A 273 4.25 18.21 5.27
CA ARG A 273 3.92 19.31 6.21
C ARG A 273 3.13 18.83 7.42
N GLN A 274 2.13 17.98 7.21
CA GLN A 274 1.36 17.40 8.31
C GLN A 274 2.26 16.54 9.21
N ILE A 275 3.14 15.71 8.64
CA ILE A 275 4.10 14.88 9.38
C ILE A 275 5.09 15.75 10.16
N LYS A 276 5.65 16.81 9.55
CA LYS A 276 6.52 17.78 10.23
C LYS A 276 5.87 18.35 11.50
N ASN A 277 4.56 18.60 11.43
CA ASN A 277 3.75 19.17 12.51
C ASN A 277 3.20 18.13 13.51
N LEU A 278 3.46 16.83 13.31
CA LEU A 278 3.17 15.82 14.32
C LEU A 278 4.16 15.93 15.48
N ALA A 279 3.70 15.64 16.70
CA ALA A 279 4.58 15.48 17.85
C ALA A 279 5.35 14.16 17.75
N ILE A 280 6.33 14.06 16.85
CA ILE A 280 7.11 12.83 16.62
C ILE A 280 8.14 12.58 17.74
N GLN A 281 8.35 13.54 18.65
CA GLN A 281 9.47 13.45 19.60
C GLN A 281 9.32 12.35 20.66
N PRO A 282 10.36 11.54 20.90
CA PRO A 282 11.69 11.55 20.26
C PRO A 282 11.97 10.30 19.39
N ALA A 283 10.95 9.56 18.95
CA ALA A 283 11.16 8.41 18.06
C ALA A 283 11.17 8.86 16.61
N ALA A 284 12.18 8.45 15.83
CA ALA A 284 12.14 8.62 14.38
C ALA A 284 10.90 7.92 13.79
N CYS A 285 10.37 8.45 12.69
CA CYS A 285 9.35 7.77 11.90
C CYS A 285 9.89 7.39 10.52
N HIS A 286 9.33 6.33 9.95
CA HIS A 286 9.55 5.97 8.56
C HIS A 286 8.34 6.37 7.71
N ILE A 287 8.60 6.88 6.52
CA ILE A 287 7.58 7.25 5.54
C ILE A 287 7.98 6.52 4.25
N LEU A 288 7.08 5.68 3.74
CA LEU A 288 7.26 4.95 2.51
C LEU A 288 6.24 5.51 1.52
N CYS A 289 6.73 6.21 0.49
CA CYS A 289 5.88 6.82 -0.53
C CYS A 289 6.19 6.27 -1.91
N GLU A 290 5.15 5.77 -2.59
CA GLU A 290 5.22 5.38 -4.00
C GLU A 290 5.14 6.62 -4.89
N PHE A 291 5.91 6.68 -5.96
CA PHE A 291 5.89 7.82 -6.88
C PHE A 291 6.19 7.38 -8.31
N ASP A 292 5.91 8.25 -9.28
CA ASP A 292 6.26 7.99 -10.68
C ASP A 292 7.77 8.17 -10.91
N PRO A 293 8.47 7.25 -11.60
CA PRO A 293 9.90 7.33 -11.82
C PRO A 293 10.39 8.67 -12.39
N ARG A 294 9.59 9.32 -13.23
CA ARG A 294 9.89 10.62 -13.85
C ARG A 294 9.92 11.76 -12.82
N GLN A 295 9.33 11.56 -11.64
CA GLN A 295 9.32 12.51 -10.53
C GLN A 295 10.49 12.30 -9.55
N THR A 296 11.44 11.40 -9.81
CA THR A 296 12.56 11.08 -8.87
C THR A 296 13.28 12.33 -8.34
N ALA A 297 13.70 13.25 -9.22
CA ALA A 297 14.39 14.46 -8.78
C ALA A 297 13.49 15.38 -7.95
N LYS A 298 12.24 15.55 -8.39
CA LYS A 298 11.24 16.40 -7.73
C LYS A 298 10.87 15.88 -6.34
N ILE A 299 10.65 14.58 -6.16
CA ILE A 299 10.31 14.00 -4.85
C ILE A 299 11.48 14.13 -3.86
N LYS A 300 12.72 13.91 -4.31
CA LYS A 300 13.91 14.14 -3.46
C LYS A 300 14.03 15.59 -3.00
N GLN A 301 13.85 16.53 -3.91
CA GLN A 301 13.88 17.96 -3.60
C GLN A 301 12.76 18.31 -2.61
N LEU A 302 11.54 17.81 -2.84
CA LEU A 302 10.40 18.05 -1.97
C LEU A 302 10.62 17.51 -0.55
N ILE A 303 11.17 16.30 -0.42
CA ILE A 303 11.52 15.71 0.89
C ILE A 303 12.54 16.60 1.60
N LYS A 304 13.61 17.05 0.92
CA LYS A 304 14.62 17.94 1.52
C LYS A 304 14.04 19.29 1.95
N GLN A 305 13.09 19.84 1.19
CA GLN A 305 12.43 21.11 1.51
C GLN A 305 11.49 21.01 2.72
N GLU A 306 10.62 20.01 2.74
CA GLU A 306 9.57 19.90 3.76
C GLU A 306 10.08 19.16 5.02
N LEU A 307 11.08 18.26 4.87
CA LEU A 307 11.67 17.43 5.93
C LEU A 307 13.23 17.51 5.88
N PRO A 308 13.84 18.65 6.29
CA PRO A 308 15.26 18.95 6.04
C PRO A 308 16.28 18.00 6.70
N TRP A 309 15.90 17.29 7.77
CA TRP A 309 16.75 16.32 8.46
C TRP A 309 16.38 14.87 8.16
N ALA A 310 15.60 14.63 7.10
CA ALA A 310 15.24 13.28 6.72
C ALA A 310 16.34 12.60 5.90
N GLU A 311 16.66 11.36 6.25
CA GLU A 311 17.40 10.46 5.36
C GLU A 311 16.43 9.90 4.32
N CYS A 312 16.79 9.91 3.04
CA CYS A 312 15.95 9.41 1.97
C CYS A 312 16.71 8.37 1.12
N GLN A 313 16.13 7.19 0.98
CA GLN A 313 16.58 6.14 0.07
C GLN A 313 15.53 5.93 -1.03
N ILE A 314 15.97 5.87 -2.29
CA ILE A 314 15.11 5.49 -3.40
C ILE A 314 15.33 4.01 -3.71
N LYS A 315 14.24 3.25 -3.80
CA LYS A 315 14.22 1.86 -4.22
C LYS A 315 13.61 1.73 -5.62
N LYS A 316 14.14 0.78 -6.37
CA LYS A 316 13.66 0.40 -7.69
C LYS A 316 12.66 -0.75 -7.58
N ASP A 317 11.67 -0.76 -8.47
CA ASP A 317 10.80 -1.92 -8.69
C ASP A 317 11.52 -3.04 -9.43
N LEU A 318 10.82 -4.16 -9.67
CA LEU A 318 11.36 -5.31 -10.41
C LEU A 318 11.70 -4.99 -11.88
N ALA A 319 11.13 -3.92 -12.44
CA ALA A 319 11.46 -3.42 -13.77
C ALA A 319 12.68 -2.48 -13.77
N GLY A 320 13.33 -2.29 -12.61
CA GLY A 320 14.51 -1.43 -12.47
C GLY A 320 14.21 0.07 -12.44
N LEU A 321 12.93 0.46 -12.34
CA LEU A 321 12.51 1.86 -12.31
C LEU A 321 12.38 2.36 -10.88
N ASN A 322 12.78 3.61 -10.62
CA ASN A 322 12.63 4.24 -9.30
C ASN A 322 11.14 4.33 -8.94
N ARG A 323 10.74 3.73 -7.81
CA ARG A 323 9.32 3.58 -7.49
C ARG A 323 8.95 3.97 -6.06
N LEU A 324 9.84 3.73 -5.11
CA LEU A 324 9.55 3.92 -3.69
C LEU A 324 10.62 4.78 -3.03
N ALA A 325 10.19 5.83 -2.34
CA ALA A 325 11.06 6.62 -1.47
C ALA A 325 10.83 6.17 -0.02
N ILE A 326 11.89 5.70 0.63
CA ILE A 326 11.92 5.37 2.05
C ILE A 326 12.58 6.53 2.77
N VAL A 327 11.81 7.21 3.60
CA VAL A 327 12.22 8.43 4.29
C VAL A 327 12.24 8.17 5.79
N ARG A 328 13.40 8.28 6.42
CA ARG A 328 13.54 8.25 7.87
C ARG A 328 13.64 9.68 8.38
N TYR A 329 12.67 10.10 9.18
CA TYR A 329 12.58 11.47 9.67
C TYR A 329 12.60 11.53 11.20
N CYS A 330 13.46 12.40 11.74
CA CYS A 330 13.53 12.74 13.16
C CYS A 330 13.46 14.26 13.33
N ARG A 331 12.69 14.73 14.32
CA ARG A 331 12.47 16.17 14.57
C ARG A 331 13.65 16.88 15.28
N ARG A 332 14.66 16.12 15.74
CA ARG A 332 15.92 16.65 16.30
C ARG A 332 17.08 15.93 15.63
N MET A 333 18.17 16.66 15.32
CA MET A 333 19.45 16.02 15.03
C MET A 333 19.81 15.08 16.20
N PRO A 334 20.29 13.86 15.92
CA PRO A 334 21.04 13.14 16.95
C PRO A 334 22.21 14.04 17.35
N HIS A 335 22.29 14.42 18.63
CA HIS A 335 23.55 14.94 19.17
C HIS A 335 24.58 13.81 19.02
N SER A 336 25.54 14.00 18.10
CA SER A 336 26.69 13.13 17.72
C SER A 336 26.69 12.63 16.26
N ALA A 337 26.66 13.57 15.32
CA ALA A 337 27.53 13.42 14.15
C ALA A 337 28.49 14.60 14.21
N ALA A 338 29.57 14.43 14.98
CA ALA A 338 30.71 15.31 14.87
C ALA A 338 31.13 15.27 13.39
N VAL A 339 31.18 16.46 12.77
CA VAL A 339 31.94 16.66 11.55
C VAL A 339 33.33 16.08 11.82
N PRO A 340 33.83 15.10 11.06
CA PRO A 340 35.21 14.69 11.23
C PRO A 340 36.05 15.94 10.90
N SER A 341 36.75 16.44 11.92
CA SER A 341 37.72 17.51 11.80
C SER A 341 38.65 17.19 10.63
N PRO A 342 39.05 18.18 9.80
CA PRO A 342 40.04 17.92 8.77
C PRO A 342 41.32 17.40 9.44
N LEU A 343 41.84 16.30 8.92
CA LEU A 343 43.10 15.68 9.35
C LEU A 343 44.19 16.76 9.48
N PRO A 344 45.02 16.74 10.55
CA PRO A 344 46.15 17.64 10.63
C PRO A 344 47.11 17.35 9.46
N LEU A 345 47.47 18.40 8.73
CA LEU A 345 48.60 18.39 7.80
C LEU A 345 49.86 18.05 8.60
N ASN A 346 50.40 16.85 8.40
CA ASN A 346 51.75 16.52 8.80
C ASN A 346 52.73 17.38 7.99
N ASN A 347 53.18 18.49 8.54
CA ASN A 347 54.41 19.13 8.13
C ASN A 347 55.56 18.41 8.84
N HIS A 348 56.08 17.35 8.21
CA HIS A 348 57.48 16.99 8.39
C HIS A 348 58.28 17.68 7.27
N ASN A 349 58.96 18.75 7.64
CA ASN A 349 60.18 19.23 7.00
C ASN A 349 60.82 20.27 7.94
N GLN A 350 61.69 19.79 8.82
CA GLN A 350 63.06 20.26 9.09
C GLN A 350 63.54 19.70 10.43
#